data_AF-A0A0L7L9M5-F1
#
_entry.id   AF-A0A0L7L9M5-F1
#
_cell.length_a   1.000
_cell.length_b   1.000
_cell.length_c   1.000
_cell.angle_alpha   90.00
_cell.angle_beta   90.00
_cell.angle_gamma   90.00
#
_symmetry.space_group_name_H-M   'P 1'
#
loop_
_entity.id
_entity.type
_entity.pdbx_description
1 polymer ?
#
loop_
_entity_poly.entity_id
_entity_poly.type
_entity_poly.pdbx_seq_one_letter_code
_entity_poly.pdbx_strand_id
1 'polypeptide(L)'
;MVHAFKKNPRTYVGDPTMTWDFITLRPEIIHTFFWVQSDYGLPNGYRKMDAFPIHTYELSNKHGERHYVRFNFRTEQGLDNLTVAEAIRIQGTDLDFFNRDLYNAIERKEYPSWRVEIDIMTLEDIKHLDYDPFDVTILWKNGTYKRVQIGRVILNQTPENVFRDIEQGAFNPANLVPGIPGPIDVMSKGRRLFYLDSQNYRLGTNHNKINVNKPLYALA
;
A
#
# COMPACT_ATOMS: atom_id res chain seq x y z
N MET A 1 -11.97 11.36 -7.34
CA MET A 1 -10.80 10.55 -7.75
C MET A 1 -11.20 9.20 -8.33
N VAL A 2 -11.63 8.21 -7.54
CA VAL A 2 -11.81 6.82 -8.02
C VAL A 2 -12.72 6.69 -9.25
N HIS A 3 -13.81 7.46 -9.34
CA HIS A 3 -14.67 7.45 -10.54
C HIS A 3 -13.96 7.95 -11.81
N ALA A 4 -13.07 8.94 -11.70
CA ALA A 4 -12.35 9.52 -12.84
C ALA A 4 -11.37 8.51 -13.48
N PHE A 5 -10.91 7.51 -12.72
CA PHE A 5 -10.05 6.42 -13.20
C PHE A 5 -10.82 5.13 -13.53
N LYS A 6 -12.16 5.15 -13.45
CA LYS A 6 -13.03 4.04 -13.86
C LYS A 6 -13.60 4.31 -15.25
N LYS A 7 -14.43 3.38 -15.73
CA LYS A 7 -15.12 3.50 -17.02
C LYS A 7 -16.12 4.67 -16.98
N ASN A 8 -16.22 5.41 -18.08
CA ASN A 8 -17.20 6.47 -18.25
C ASN A 8 -18.63 5.89 -18.08
N PRO A 9 -19.51 6.54 -17.29
CA PRO A 9 -20.82 5.98 -16.95
C PRO A 9 -21.80 5.92 -18.13
N ARG A 10 -21.59 6.71 -19.19
CA ARG A 10 -22.44 6.71 -20.38
C ARG A 10 -22.03 5.62 -21.38
N THR A 11 -20.74 5.41 -21.55
CA THR A 11 -20.18 4.56 -22.62
C THR A 11 -19.59 3.25 -22.12
N TYR A 12 -19.33 3.13 -20.81
CA TYR A 12 -18.70 1.99 -20.17
C TYR A 12 -17.32 1.61 -20.74
N VAL A 13 -16.59 2.60 -21.29
CA VAL A 13 -15.20 2.47 -21.75
C VAL A 13 -14.28 3.38 -20.96
N GLY A 14 -12.96 3.13 -21.03
CA GLY A 14 -11.96 4.02 -20.48
C GLY A 14 -12.01 5.39 -21.18
N ASP A 15 -11.85 6.46 -20.41
CA ASP A 15 -11.97 7.83 -20.89
C ASP A 15 -10.78 8.66 -20.40
N PRO A 16 -9.74 8.83 -21.25
CA PRO A 16 -8.58 9.65 -20.91
C PRO A 16 -8.94 11.10 -20.64
N THR A 17 -9.96 11.66 -21.32
CA THR A 17 -10.40 13.03 -21.11
C THR A 17 -10.96 13.20 -19.70
N MET A 18 -11.81 12.28 -19.24
CA MET A 18 -12.32 12.28 -17.87
C MET A 18 -11.19 12.17 -16.83
N THR A 19 -10.17 11.37 -17.13
CA THR A 19 -9.00 11.21 -16.25
C THR A 19 -8.20 12.53 -16.18
N TRP A 20 -7.87 13.12 -17.32
CA TRP A 20 -7.10 14.36 -17.41
C TRP A 20 -7.84 15.59 -16.90
N ASP A 21 -9.16 15.67 -17.07
CA ASP A 21 -10.00 16.72 -16.48
C ASP A 21 -9.88 16.72 -14.96
N PHE A 22 -9.98 15.54 -14.32
CA PHE A 22 -9.78 15.44 -12.88
C PHE A 22 -8.37 15.84 -12.44
N ILE A 23 -7.33 15.40 -13.17
CA ILE A 23 -5.92 15.69 -12.82
C ILE A 23 -5.61 17.19 -12.92
N THR A 24 -6.01 17.83 -14.02
CA THR A 24 -5.68 19.24 -14.25
C THR A 24 -6.44 20.17 -13.31
N LEU A 25 -7.62 19.76 -12.82
CA LEU A 25 -8.42 20.50 -11.84
C LEU A 25 -8.05 20.19 -10.37
N ARG A 26 -7.13 19.27 -10.11
CA ARG A 26 -6.71 18.84 -8.76
C ARG A 26 -5.18 18.75 -8.67
N PRO A 27 -4.48 19.90 -8.58
CA PRO A 27 -3.02 19.93 -8.59
C PRO A 27 -2.38 19.11 -7.46
N GLU A 28 -3.07 18.90 -6.35
CA GLU A 28 -2.59 18.11 -5.22
C GLU A 28 -2.27 16.64 -5.58
N ILE A 29 -2.86 16.10 -6.65
CA ILE A 29 -2.61 14.71 -7.08
C ILE A 29 -1.46 14.58 -8.09
N ILE A 30 -0.89 15.70 -8.55
CA ILE A 30 0.06 15.69 -9.67
C ILE A 30 1.33 14.88 -9.35
N HIS A 31 1.81 14.94 -8.10
CA HIS A 31 2.97 14.19 -7.67
C HIS A 31 2.74 12.67 -7.77
N THR A 32 1.63 12.16 -7.23
CA THR A 32 1.24 10.75 -7.37
C THR A 32 1.01 10.36 -8.82
N PHE A 33 0.42 11.25 -9.62
CA PHE A 33 0.21 10.97 -11.04
C PHE A 33 1.54 10.78 -11.78
N PHE A 34 2.55 11.61 -11.52
CA PHE A 34 3.88 11.42 -12.12
C PHE A 34 4.56 10.12 -11.67
N TRP A 35 4.36 9.68 -10.42
CA TRP A 35 4.82 8.34 -10.01
C TRP A 35 4.17 7.24 -10.84
N VAL A 36 2.85 7.31 -11.08
CA VAL A 36 2.12 6.33 -11.89
C VAL A 36 2.54 6.39 -13.38
N GLN A 37 2.95 7.55 -13.89
CA GLN A 37 3.44 7.70 -15.27
C GLN A 37 4.93 7.39 -15.43
N SER A 38 5.65 7.16 -14.34
CA SER A 38 7.05 6.71 -14.37
C SER A 38 7.15 5.20 -14.52
N ASP A 39 8.38 4.67 -14.61
CA ASP A 39 8.64 3.22 -14.66
C ASP A 39 8.01 2.48 -13.46
N TYR A 40 7.90 3.12 -12.30
CA TYR A 40 7.24 2.54 -11.11
C TYR A 40 5.75 2.25 -11.33
N GLY A 41 5.12 2.83 -12.36
CA GLY A 41 3.75 2.52 -12.76
C GLY A 41 3.59 1.16 -13.44
N LEU A 42 4.69 0.54 -13.88
CA LEU A 42 4.72 -0.74 -14.59
C LEU A 42 5.70 -1.73 -13.93
N PRO A 43 5.49 -2.15 -12.68
CA PRO A 43 6.41 -3.08 -12.01
C PRO A 43 6.48 -4.43 -12.71
N ASN A 44 7.65 -5.07 -12.71
CA ASN A 44 7.85 -6.41 -13.27
C ASN A 44 7.45 -7.50 -12.26
N GLY A 45 6.14 -7.62 -12.03
CA GLY A 45 5.54 -8.54 -11.06
C GLY A 45 5.60 -8.01 -9.62
N TYR A 46 4.89 -8.69 -8.70
CA TYR A 46 4.80 -8.24 -7.30
C TYR A 46 6.15 -8.26 -6.58
N ARG A 47 7.03 -9.21 -6.92
CA ARG A 47 8.25 -9.49 -6.13
C ARG A 47 9.33 -8.44 -6.31
N LYS A 48 9.32 -7.70 -7.43
CA LYS A 48 10.37 -6.75 -7.80
C LYS A 48 9.96 -5.28 -7.63
N MET A 49 8.96 -5.02 -6.79
CA MET A 49 8.53 -3.67 -6.44
C MET A 49 8.71 -3.40 -4.95
N ASP A 50 9.04 -2.15 -4.64
CA ASP A 50 8.94 -1.63 -3.29
C ASP A 50 7.46 -1.40 -2.92
N ALA A 51 7.16 -1.38 -1.62
CA ALA A 51 5.84 -1.02 -1.11
C ALA A 51 5.94 0.03 0.00
N PHE A 52 5.04 1.02 -0.07
CA PHE A 52 4.99 2.13 0.86
C PHE A 52 3.55 2.29 1.36
N PRO A 53 3.29 2.27 2.67
CA PRO A 53 1.98 2.58 3.22
C PRO A 53 1.55 4.04 3.05
N ILE A 54 2.44 4.92 2.55
CA ILE A 54 2.24 6.35 2.24
C ILE A 54 2.11 7.24 3.48
N HIS A 55 1.26 6.86 4.42
CA HIS A 55 0.90 7.67 5.58
C HIS A 55 2.03 7.83 6.60
N THR A 56 2.00 8.95 7.33
CA THR A 56 2.84 9.18 8.51
C THR A 56 2.14 8.63 9.75
N TYR A 57 2.67 7.53 10.27
CA TYR A 57 2.20 6.88 11.49
C TYR A 57 2.80 7.56 12.71
N GLU A 58 2.06 7.55 13.80
CA GLU A 58 2.62 7.78 15.12
C GLU A 58 3.02 6.44 15.75
N LEU A 59 4.17 6.43 16.42
CA LEU A 59 4.62 5.37 17.31
C LEU A 59 4.77 5.93 18.72
N SER A 60 4.31 5.18 19.71
CA SER A 60 4.52 5.50 21.13
C SER A 60 5.33 4.41 21.79
N ASN A 61 6.39 4.78 22.51
CA ASN A 61 7.14 3.82 23.30
C ASN A 61 6.54 3.64 24.70
N LYS A 62 7.10 2.71 25.48
CA LYS A 62 6.66 2.42 26.85
C LYS A 62 6.79 3.59 27.85
N HIS A 63 7.55 4.63 27.49
CA HIS A 63 7.75 5.84 28.29
C HIS A 63 6.80 6.98 27.88
N GLY A 64 5.92 6.75 26.89
CA GLY A 64 5.01 7.76 26.37
C GLY A 64 5.64 8.73 25.37
N GLU A 65 6.89 8.49 24.95
CA GLU A 65 7.54 9.29 23.92
C GLU A 65 6.94 8.97 22.55
N ARG A 66 6.69 10.01 21.77
CA ARG A 66 6.04 9.93 20.45
C ARG A 66 7.04 10.17 19.35
N HIS A 67 7.04 9.28 18.37
CA HIS A 67 7.80 9.41 17.13
C HIS A 67 6.85 9.33 15.94
N TYR A 68 7.22 9.99 14.86
CA TYR A 68 6.47 9.94 13.61
C TYR A 68 7.26 9.14 12.60
N VAL A 69 6.60 8.20 11.94
CA VAL A 69 7.27 7.27 11.05
C VAL A 69 6.57 7.05 9.73
N ARG A 70 7.35 6.81 8.69
CA ARG A 70 6.89 6.19 7.45
C ARG A 70 7.55 4.84 7.29
N PHE A 71 6.74 3.82 7.01
CA PHE A 71 7.22 2.47 6.73
C PHE A 71 7.64 2.34 5.27
N ASN A 72 8.71 1.62 5.01
CA ASN A 72 9.24 1.34 3.69
C ASN A 72 9.52 -0.16 3.59
N PHE A 73 8.94 -0.82 2.59
CA PHE A 73 9.22 -2.22 2.28
C PHE A 73 10.05 -2.23 1.00
N ARG A 74 11.35 -2.52 1.14
CA ARG A 74 12.31 -2.53 0.03
C ARG A 74 12.47 -3.94 -0.51
N THR A 75 12.17 -4.17 -1.78
CA THR A 75 12.37 -5.49 -2.39
C THR A 75 13.84 -5.89 -2.32
N GLU A 76 14.09 -7.15 -1.98
CA GLU A 76 15.43 -7.74 -2.02
C GLU A 76 15.65 -8.59 -3.28
N GLN A 77 14.67 -8.63 -4.20
CA GLN A 77 14.78 -9.29 -5.50
C GLN A 77 15.41 -8.38 -6.56
N GLY A 78 15.65 -7.11 -6.21
CA GLY A 78 15.99 -6.04 -7.13
C GLY A 78 14.73 -5.34 -7.65
N LEU A 79 14.77 -4.01 -7.66
CA LEU A 79 13.72 -3.19 -8.26
C LEU A 79 13.79 -3.36 -9.78
N ASP A 80 12.67 -3.72 -10.41
CA ASP A 80 12.60 -3.99 -11.84
C ASP A 80 11.23 -3.61 -12.39
N ASN A 81 11.22 -2.93 -13.52
CA ASN A 81 10.04 -2.37 -14.16
C ASN A 81 9.98 -2.80 -15.63
N LEU A 82 8.77 -2.99 -16.13
CA LEU A 82 8.50 -3.30 -17.53
C LEU A 82 8.53 -2.01 -18.36
N THR A 83 9.06 -2.12 -19.57
CA THR A 83 8.79 -1.12 -20.60
C THR A 83 7.33 -1.17 -21.02
N VAL A 84 6.82 -0.07 -21.59
CA VAL A 84 5.44 -0.02 -22.13
C VAL A 84 5.19 -1.13 -23.15
N ALA A 85 6.16 -1.42 -24.02
CA ALA A 85 6.04 -2.47 -25.03
C ALA A 85 5.92 -3.87 -24.41
N GLU A 86 6.69 -4.16 -23.36
CA GLU A 86 6.59 -5.43 -22.62
C GLU A 86 5.27 -5.55 -21.88
N ALA A 87 4.81 -4.47 -21.22
CA ALA A 87 3.53 -4.45 -20.52
C ALA A 87 2.36 -4.72 -21.47
N ILE A 88 2.34 -4.08 -22.66
CA ILE A 88 1.33 -4.33 -23.70
C ILE A 88 1.37 -5.79 -24.17
N ARG A 89 2.57 -6.33 -24.42
CA ARG A 89 2.73 -7.72 -24.85
C ARG A 89 2.22 -8.70 -23.79
N ILE A 90 2.58 -8.48 -22.52
CA ILE A 90 2.12 -9.31 -21.40
C ILE A 90 0.61 -9.22 -21.26
N GLN A 91 0.02 -8.03 -21.33
CA GLN A 91 -1.43 -7.85 -21.28
C GLN A 91 -2.17 -8.64 -22.37
N GLY A 92 -1.56 -8.80 -23.55
CA GLY A 92 -2.12 -9.61 -24.63
C GLY A 92 -1.87 -11.12 -24.51
N THR A 93 -0.94 -11.58 -23.66
CA THR A 93 -0.46 -12.98 -23.65
C THR A 93 -0.63 -13.70 -22.31
N ASP A 94 -0.56 -13.00 -21.18
CA ASP A 94 -0.74 -13.55 -19.84
C ASP A 94 -1.32 -12.48 -18.90
N LEU A 95 -2.65 -12.41 -18.83
CA LEU A 95 -3.36 -11.49 -17.93
C LEU A 95 -3.09 -11.77 -16.45
N ASP A 96 -2.65 -12.99 -16.12
CA ASP A 96 -2.39 -13.45 -14.75
C ASP A 96 -0.89 -13.39 -14.38
N PHE A 97 -0.06 -12.73 -15.19
CA PHE A 97 1.41 -12.72 -15.05
C PHE A 97 1.89 -12.50 -13.61
N PHE A 98 1.34 -11.50 -12.91
CA PHE A 98 1.75 -11.18 -11.53
C PHE A 98 1.46 -12.30 -10.54
N ASN A 99 0.28 -12.91 -10.63
CA ASN A 99 -0.12 -14.02 -9.76
C ASN A 99 0.68 -15.28 -10.09
N ARG A 100 0.86 -15.57 -11.38
CA ARG A 100 1.64 -16.71 -11.87
C ARG A 100 3.11 -16.63 -11.44
N ASP A 101 3.73 -15.45 -11.59
CA ASP A 101 5.10 -15.21 -11.15
C ASP A 101 5.28 -15.46 -9.65
N LEU A 102 4.41 -14.85 -8.82
CA LEU A 102 4.48 -15.00 -7.36
C LEU A 102 4.25 -16.44 -6.91
N TYR A 103 3.19 -17.09 -7.43
CA TYR A 103 2.88 -18.48 -7.12
C TYR A 103 4.04 -19.40 -7.48
N ASN A 104 4.51 -19.35 -8.73
CA ASN A 104 5.58 -20.22 -9.21
C ASN A 104 6.90 -19.99 -8.46
N ALA A 105 7.22 -18.75 -8.07
CA ALA A 105 8.41 -18.47 -7.27
C ALA A 105 8.34 -19.15 -5.90
N ILE A 106 7.20 -19.08 -5.21
CA ILE A 106 7.02 -19.72 -3.90
C ILE A 106 7.06 -21.24 -4.03
N GLU A 107 6.42 -21.82 -5.04
CA GLU A 107 6.46 -23.27 -5.30
C GLU A 107 7.88 -23.77 -5.60
N ARG A 108 8.70 -22.95 -6.29
CA ARG A 108 10.13 -23.23 -6.50
C ARG A 108 11.02 -22.93 -5.29
N LYS A 109 10.44 -22.52 -4.15
CA LYS A 109 11.16 -22.09 -2.93
C LYS A 109 12.04 -20.86 -3.13
N GLU A 110 11.78 -20.07 -4.17
CA GLU A 110 12.39 -18.76 -4.43
C GLU A 110 11.59 -17.68 -3.69
N TYR A 111 11.57 -17.76 -2.36
CA TYR A 111 10.71 -16.93 -1.53
C TYR A 111 11.06 -15.43 -1.65
N PRO A 112 10.14 -14.59 -2.17
CA PRO A 112 10.37 -13.16 -2.23
C PRO A 112 10.38 -12.57 -0.83
N SER A 113 11.09 -11.46 -0.71
CA SER A 113 11.35 -10.83 0.57
C SER A 113 11.57 -9.34 0.44
N TRP A 114 11.14 -8.63 1.48
CA TRP A 114 11.28 -7.19 1.60
C TRP A 114 11.99 -6.86 2.90
N ARG A 115 13.04 -6.05 2.81
CA ARG A 115 13.64 -5.40 3.97
C ARG A 115 12.67 -4.32 4.46
N VAL A 116 12.35 -4.35 5.74
CA VAL A 116 11.45 -3.37 6.36
C VAL A 116 12.29 -2.29 7.02
N GLU A 117 12.09 -1.06 6.57
CA GLU A 117 12.73 0.14 7.09
C GLU A 117 11.65 1.11 7.59
N ILE A 118 12.01 1.93 8.57
CA ILE A 118 11.21 3.08 8.98
C ILE A 118 12.05 4.35 8.85
N ASP A 119 11.43 5.38 8.30
CA ASP A 119 11.91 6.75 8.41
C ASP A 119 11.30 7.34 9.66
N ILE A 120 12.11 7.96 10.51
CA ILE A 120 11.70 8.43 11.83
C ILE A 120 12.00 9.92 11.97
N MET A 121 11.02 10.67 12.47
CA MET A 121 11.12 12.05 12.94
C MET A 121 10.66 12.14 14.40
N THR A 122 11.35 12.96 15.18
CA THR A 122 10.89 13.41 16.50
C THR A 122 9.96 14.61 16.38
N LEU A 123 9.26 14.95 17.46
CA LEU A 123 8.51 16.21 17.53
C LEU A 123 9.39 17.44 17.32
N GLU A 124 10.67 17.38 17.72
CA GLU A 124 11.58 18.51 17.54
C GLU A 124 11.99 18.65 16.06
N ASP A 125 12.30 17.55 15.38
CA ASP A 125 12.64 17.57 13.95
C ASP A 125 11.52 18.24 13.12
N ILE A 126 10.26 17.94 13.45
CA ILE A 126 9.09 18.46 12.75
C ILE A 126 8.98 19.99 12.83
N LYS A 127 9.39 20.61 13.94
CA LYS A 127 9.32 22.07 14.12
C LYS A 127 10.24 22.83 13.17
N HIS A 128 11.26 22.17 12.65
CA HIS A 128 12.27 22.75 11.76
C HIS A 128 11.99 22.45 10.27
N LEU A 129 10.87 21.78 9.95
CA LEU A 129 10.48 21.48 8.57
C LEU A 129 9.85 22.69 7.89
N ASP A 130 10.12 22.82 6.60
CA ASP A 130 9.50 23.78 5.69
C ASP A 130 8.32 23.16 4.89
N TYR A 131 7.83 21.98 5.32
CA TYR A 131 6.71 21.26 4.72
C TYR A 131 5.93 20.49 5.79
N ASP A 132 4.69 20.11 5.48
CA ASP A 132 3.88 19.28 6.36
C ASP A 132 4.26 17.79 6.22
N PRO A 133 4.85 17.14 7.25
CA PRO A 133 5.21 15.73 7.17
C PRO A 133 3.99 14.80 7.20
N PHE A 134 2.80 15.31 7.54
CA PHE A 134 1.54 14.57 7.56
C PHE A 134 0.75 14.67 6.25
N ASP A 135 1.17 15.54 5.32
CA ASP A 135 0.65 15.57 3.97
C ASP A 135 1.12 14.34 3.19
N VAL A 136 0.17 13.49 2.81
CA VAL A 136 0.40 12.25 2.07
C VAL A 136 0.85 12.47 0.63
N THR A 137 0.70 13.70 0.12
CA THR A 137 1.14 14.07 -1.23
C THR A 137 2.62 14.46 -1.25
N ILE A 138 3.23 14.71 -0.09
CA ILE A 138 4.61 15.17 0.04
C ILE A 138 5.51 14.02 0.51
N LEU A 139 6.65 13.82 -0.16
CA LEU A 139 7.72 12.95 0.32
C LEU A 139 8.57 13.68 1.35
N TRP A 140 9.00 12.95 2.38
CA TRP A 140 9.96 13.51 3.33
C TRP A 140 11.29 13.79 2.65
N LYS A 141 11.81 15.01 2.84
CA LYS A 141 13.07 15.46 2.24
C LYS A 141 14.25 14.69 2.83
N ASN A 142 15.20 14.29 1.98
CA ASN A 142 16.41 13.61 2.45
C ASN A 142 17.15 14.47 3.48
N GLY A 143 17.64 13.84 4.55
CA GLY A 143 18.31 14.52 5.65
C GLY A 143 17.38 15.06 6.74
N THR A 144 16.05 15.03 6.55
CA THR A 144 15.07 15.48 7.57
C THR A 144 14.56 14.37 8.49
N TYR A 145 14.96 13.13 8.24
CA TYR A 145 14.57 11.96 9.01
C TYR A 145 15.74 11.00 9.17
N LYS A 146 15.65 10.13 10.19
CA LYS A 146 16.57 9.01 10.38
C LYS A 146 15.93 7.73 9.85
N ARG A 147 16.61 7.05 8.91
CA ARG A 147 16.19 5.73 8.44
C ARG A 147 16.76 4.62 9.32
N VAL A 148 15.92 3.67 9.70
CA VAL A 148 16.29 2.50 10.51
C VAL A 148 15.68 1.24 9.92
N GLN A 149 16.49 0.22 9.69
CA GLN A 149 15.99 -1.12 9.35
C GLN A 149 15.42 -1.79 10.61
N ILE A 150 14.20 -2.30 10.52
CA ILE A 150 13.49 -2.91 11.66
C ILE A 150 13.22 -4.40 11.47
N GLY A 151 13.40 -4.94 10.26
CA GLY A 151 13.21 -6.36 10.02
C GLY A 151 13.13 -6.71 8.55
N ARG A 152 12.45 -7.84 8.29
CA ARG A 152 12.28 -8.41 6.95
C ARG A 152 10.96 -9.17 6.89
N VAL A 153 10.23 -9.04 5.79
CA VAL A 153 9.05 -9.86 5.45
C VAL A 153 9.46 -10.84 4.37
N ILE A 154 9.06 -12.11 4.50
CA ILE A 154 9.31 -13.16 3.53
C ILE A 154 7.97 -13.84 3.24
N LEU A 155 7.61 -13.99 1.95
CA LEU A 155 6.43 -14.75 1.56
C LEU A 155 6.87 -16.16 1.16
N ASN A 156 6.52 -17.16 1.97
CA ASN A 156 7.03 -18.52 1.85
C ASN A 156 5.95 -19.59 1.67
N GLN A 157 4.69 -19.19 1.55
CA GLN A 157 3.56 -20.11 1.43
C GLN A 157 2.51 -19.56 0.47
N THR A 158 2.00 -20.43 -0.40
CA THR A 158 0.87 -20.15 -1.30
C THR A 158 -0.47 -20.42 -0.58
N PRO A 159 -1.55 -19.70 -0.94
CA PRO A 159 -2.87 -20.00 -0.40
C PRO A 159 -3.32 -21.38 -0.89
N GLU A 160 -3.91 -22.19 -0.01
CA GLU A 160 -4.52 -23.47 -0.41
C GLU A 160 -5.79 -23.21 -1.24
N ASN A 161 -6.52 -22.14 -0.93
CA ASN A 161 -7.70 -21.72 -1.66
C ASN A 161 -7.78 -20.20 -1.77
N VAL A 162 -7.59 -19.68 -2.99
CA VAL A 162 -7.56 -18.24 -3.26
C VAL A 162 -8.84 -17.53 -2.81
N PHE A 163 -10.02 -18.13 -2.99
CA PHE A 163 -11.26 -17.49 -2.57
C PHE A 163 -11.35 -17.37 -1.04
N ARG A 164 -11.07 -18.47 -0.34
CA ARG A 164 -11.11 -18.53 1.13
C ARG A 164 -10.03 -17.68 1.79
N ASP A 165 -8.82 -17.72 1.26
CA ASP A 165 -7.62 -17.20 1.92
C ASP A 165 -7.19 -15.83 1.40
N ILE A 166 -7.63 -15.42 0.20
CA ILE A 166 -7.27 -14.10 -0.38
C ILE A 166 -8.53 -13.26 -0.60
N GLU A 167 -9.51 -13.75 -1.36
CA GLU A 167 -10.70 -12.96 -1.70
C GLU A 167 -11.52 -12.60 -0.46
N GLN A 168 -11.63 -13.50 0.52
CA GLN A 168 -12.30 -13.21 1.79
C GLN A 168 -11.44 -12.44 2.81
N GLY A 169 -10.19 -12.12 2.48
CA GLY A 169 -9.33 -11.27 3.31
C GLY A 169 -9.93 -9.88 3.53
N ALA A 170 -9.88 -9.39 4.76
CA ALA A 170 -10.44 -8.11 5.18
C ALA A 170 -9.37 -7.24 5.87
N PHE A 171 -8.46 -6.67 5.08
CA PHE A 171 -7.46 -5.73 5.59
C PHE A 171 -8.11 -4.38 5.93
N ASN A 172 -7.91 -3.85 7.12
CA ASN A 172 -8.44 -2.55 7.52
C ASN A 172 -7.34 -1.75 8.26
N PRO A 173 -7.01 -0.51 7.86
CA PRO A 173 -6.02 0.32 8.57
C PRO A 173 -6.45 0.72 10.00
N ALA A 174 -7.69 0.43 10.40
CA ALA A 174 -8.15 0.55 11.78
C ALA A 174 -7.70 -0.62 12.67
N ASN A 175 -7.23 -1.72 12.10
CA ASN A 175 -6.70 -2.88 12.83
C ASN A 175 -5.29 -2.58 13.35
N LEU A 176 -5.23 -1.71 14.35
CA LEU A 176 -4.01 -1.20 14.97
C LEU A 176 -3.63 -2.04 16.19
N VAL A 177 -2.40 -1.89 16.66
CA VAL A 177 -1.85 -2.60 17.83
C VAL A 177 -1.27 -1.62 18.84
N PRO A 178 -1.16 -1.99 20.13
CA PRO A 178 -0.53 -1.14 21.14
C PRO A 178 0.83 -0.61 20.70
N GLY A 179 1.06 0.68 20.89
CA GLY A 179 2.26 1.39 20.43
C GLY A 179 2.16 1.98 19.02
N ILE A 180 1.10 1.65 18.24
CA ILE A 180 0.86 2.19 16.90
C ILE A 180 -0.58 2.72 16.80
N PRO A 181 -0.89 3.93 17.29
CA PRO A 181 -2.24 4.52 17.22
C PRO A 181 -2.70 4.88 15.79
N GLY A 182 -1.84 4.68 14.80
CA GLY A 182 -2.11 4.88 13.38
C GLY A 182 -1.85 6.31 12.92
N PRO A 183 -2.03 6.58 11.61
CA PRO A 183 -1.80 7.92 11.06
C PRO A 183 -2.90 8.90 11.46
N ILE A 184 -2.53 10.16 11.61
CA ILE A 184 -3.44 11.24 12.02
C ILE A 184 -4.00 12.05 10.84
N ASP A 185 -3.53 11.80 9.62
CA ASP A 185 -3.95 12.50 8.41
C ASP A 185 -5.42 12.21 8.05
N VAL A 186 -6.03 13.16 7.32
CA VAL A 186 -7.46 13.12 6.98
C VAL A 186 -7.80 11.92 6.09
N MET A 187 -6.91 11.54 5.18
CA MET A 187 -7.12 10.39 4.29
C MET A 187 -7.16 9.09 5.09
N SER A 188 -6.23 8.89 6.02
CA SER A 188 -6.21 7.73 6.92
C SER A 188 -7.47 7.64 7.79
N LYS A 189 -7.96 8.77 8.33
CA LYS A 189 -9.23 8.81 9.08
C LYS A 189 -10.40 8.30 8.24
N GLY A 190 -10.54 8.76 6.99
CA GLY A 190 -11.56 8.25 6.08
C GLY A 190 -11.39 6.76 5.79
N ARG A 191 -10.17 6.30 5.51
CA ARG A 191 -9.88 4.88 5.25
C ARG A 191 -10.31 3.99 6.42
N ARG A 192 -9.99 4.36 7.66
CA ARG A 192 -10.38 3.57 8.85
C ARG A 192 -11.88 3.31 8.92
N LEU A 193 -12.70 4.27 8.51
CA LEU A 193 -14.16 4.13 8.47
C LEU A 193 -14.63 3.27 7.28
N PHE A 194 -14.23 3.64 6.06
CA PHE A 194 -14.81 3.07 4.85
C PHE A 194 -14.38 1.63 4.55
N TYR A 195 -13.23 1.18 5.07
CA TYR A 195 -12.83 -0.21 4.92
C TYR A 195 -13.80 -1.15 5.64
N LEU A 196 -14.20 -0.82 6.87
CA LEU A 196 -15.16 -1.61 7.64
C LEU A 196 -16.53 -1.64 6.98
N ASP A 197 -17.01 -0.48 6.52
CA ASP A 197 -18.29 -0.36 5.83
C ASP A 197 -18.34 -1.24 4.57
N SER A 198 -17.31 -1.15 3.72
CA SER A 198 -17.20 -1.98 2.51
C SER A 198 -17.07 -3.46 2.82
N GLN A 199 -16.37 -3.84 3.89
CA GLN A 199 -16.25 -5.23 4.34
C GLN A 199 -17.58 -5.79 4.84
N ASN A 200 -18.35 -5.01 5.59
CA ASN A 200 -19.69 -5.41 6.04
C ASN A 200 -20.63 -5.67 4.87
N TYR A 201 -20.57 -4.84 3.82
CA TYR A 201 -21.34 -5.07 2.60
C TYR A 201 -20.84 -6.30 1.82
N ARG A 202 -19.52 -6.40 1.61
CA ARG A 202 -18.91 -7.43 0.73
C ARG A 202 -18.92 -8.83 1.34
N LEU A 203 -18.69 -8.95 2.64
CA LEU A 203 -18.47 -10.22 3.34
C LEU A 203 -19.48 -10.48 4.46
N GLY A 204 -20.36 -9.52 4.74
CA GLY A 204 -21.29 -9.56 5.86
C GLY A 204 -20.70 -9.01 7.16
N THR A 205 -21.59 -8.80 8.13
CA THR A 205 -21.24 -8.20 9.43
C THR A 205 -20.34 -9.07 10.31
N ASN A 206 -20.25 -10.37 10.02
CA ASN A 206 -19.43 -11.33 10.76
C ASN A 206 -18.14 -11.71 10.00
N HIS A 207 -17.65 -10.88 9.08
CA HIS A 207 -16.45 -11.18 8.28
C HIS A 207 -15.19 -11.40 9.12
N ASN A 208 -15.13 -10.84 10.33
CA ASN A 208 -14.09 -11.10 11.33
C ASN A 208 -14.08 -12.55 11.86
N LYS A 209 -15.15 -13.33 11.64
CA LYS A 209 -15.23 -14.76 11.98
C LYS A 209 -14.81 -15.68 10.83
N ILE A 210 -14.47 -15.14 9.67
CA ILE A 210 -13.85 -15.92 8.58
C ILE A 210 -12.42 -16.25 9.02
N ASN A 211 -11.97 -17.49 8.80
CA ASN A 211 -10.71 -17.98 9.35
C ASN A 211 -9.49 -17.10 9.03
N VAL A 212 -9.38 -16.58 7.81
CA VAL A 212 -8.26 -15.70 7.43
C VAL A 212 -8.25 -14.35 8.15
N ASN A 213 -9.40 -13.90 8.66
CA ASN A 213 -9.54 -12.61 9.33
C ASN A 213 -9.46 -12.72 10.87
N LYS A 214 -9.39 -13.95 11.41
CA LYS A 214 -9.33 -14.16 12.86
C LYS A 214 -7.95 -13.80 13.41
N PRO A 215 -7.87 -13.08 14.53
CA PRO A 215 -6.61 -12.96 15.25
C PRO A 215 -6.18 -14.32 15.80
N LEU A 216 -4.86 -14.50 15.98
CA LEU A 216 -4.31 -15.69 16.61
C LEU A 216 -4.45 -15.68 18.14
N TYR A 217 -4.76 -14.53 18.73
CA TYR A 217 -5.02 -14.38 20.16
C TYR A 217 -6.52 -14.51 20.46
N ALA A 218 -6.85 -14.97 21.67
CA ALA A 218 -8.23 -14.99 22.13
C ALA A 218 -8.75 -13.56 22.26
N LEU A 219 -9.92 -13.28 21.69
CA LEU A 219 -10.65 -12.05 21.95
C LEU A 219 -11.13 -12.11 23.41
N ALA A 220 -10.72 -11.14 24.22
CA ALA A 220 -11.17 -10.98 25.59
C ALA A 220 -12.65 -10.59 25.65
#